data_AF-A0A9W8LX31-F1
#
_entry.id   AF-A0A9W8LX31-F1
#
_cell.length_a   1.000
_cell.length_b   1.000
_cell.length_c   1.000
_cell.angle_alpha   90.00
_cell.angle_beta   90.00
_cell.angle_gamma   90.00
#
_symmetry.space_group_name_H-M   'P 1'
#
loop_
_entity.id
_entity.type
_entity.pdbx_description
1 polymer ?
#
loop_
_entity_poly.entity_id
_entity_poly.type
_entity_poly.pdbx_seq_one_letter_code
_entity_poly.pdbx_strand_id
1 'polypeptide(L)'
;MECALAGPSDKEDDAAYQGFGDTILKGIKQITGSEPEYYLGTDIQGKEYIDIKAIVQAAEQANKIVFGLGENSYAKEFGNIGNLTLPAKQLDLVSKIAEAALNKPIVIILV
;
A
#
# COMPACT_ATOMS: atom_id res chain seq x y z
N MET A 1 -12.45 -20.15 20.39
CA MET A 1 -11.10 -19.56 20.28
C MET A 1 -10.74 -19.61 18.81
N GLU A 2 -11.07 -18.55 18.07
CA GLU A 2 -10.68 -18.44 16.65
C GLU A 2 -9.17 -18.20 16.60
N CYS A 3 -8.45 -19.20 16.09
CA CYS A 3 -7.07 -19.02 15.70
C CYS A 3 -7.09 -18.10 14.47
N ALA A 4 -6.73 -16.84 14.63
CA ALA A 4 -6.67 -15.90 13.53
C ALA A 4 -5.68 -16.43 12.48
N LEU A 5 -6.19 -16.71 11.29
CA LEU A 5 -5.43 -17.11 10.09
C LEU A 5 -4.99 -15.89 9.25
N ALA A 6 -5.13 -14.69 9.81
CA ALA A 6 -4.55 -13.48 9.27
C ALA A 6 -3.07 -13.42 9.70
N GLY A 7 -2.18 -13.01 8.80
CA GLY A 7 -0.83 -12.62 9.20
C GLY A 7 -0.84 -11.31 10.00
N PRO A 8 0.35 -10.75 10.29
CA PRO A 8 0.49 -9.65 11.24
C PRO A 8 -0.48 -8.50 10.95
N SER A 9 -1.26 -8.18 11.97
CA SER A 9 -2.06 -6.96 12.01
C SER A 9 -1.21 -5.75 12.40
N ASP A 10 -1.69 -4.53 12.12
CA ASP A 10 -1.05 -3.29 12.59
C ASP A 10 -0.82 -3.24 14.11
N LYS A 11 -1.53 -4.08 14.89
CA LYS A 11 -1.36 -4.22 16.34
C LYS A 11 -0.18 -5.11 16.73
N GLU A 12 0.18 -6.07 15.87
CA GLU A 12 1.30 -6.99 16.06
C GLU A 12 2.62 -6.40 15.56
N ASP A 13 2.55 -5.36 14.72
CA ASP A 13 3.70 -4.63 14.18
C ASP A 13 4.76 -5.62 13.67
N ASP A 14 6.01 -5.46 14.09
CA ASP A 14 7.11 -6.31 13.63
C ASP A 14 7.30 -7.60 14.45
N ALA A 15 6.42 -7.88 15.41
CA ALA A 15 6.53 -9.06 16.27
C ALA A 15 6.43 -10.36 15.45
N ALA A 16 5.59 -10.37 14.41
CA ALA A 16 5.47 -11.52 13.51
C ALA A 16 6.74 -11.79 12.69
N TYR A 17 7.59 -10.77 12.52
CA TYR A 17 8.90 -10.89 11.87
C TYR A 17 10.05 -10.87 12.88
N GLN A 18 9.76 -11.08 14.17
CA GLN A 18 10.73 -11.17 15.27
C GLN A 18 11.60 -9.91 15.45
N GLY A 19 11.10 -8.74 15.06
CA GLY A 19 11.87 -7.49 15.15
C GLY A 19 12.85 -7.27 14.00
N PHE A 20 12.76 -8.06 12.92
CA PHE A 20 13.63 -7.96 11.74
C PHE A 20 12.92 -7.43 10.47
N GLY A 21 11.67 -6.98 10.56
CA GLY A 21 10.94 -6.42 9.42
C GLY A 21 11.13 -4.92 9.29
N ASP A 22 11.50 -4.50 8.08
CA ASP A 22 11.47 -3.10 7.68
C ASP A 22 10.29 -2.87 6.73
N THR A 23 9.50 -1.83 7.01
CA THR A 23 8.46 -1.40 6.08
C THR A 23 9.09 -0.79 4.82
N ILE A 24 8.34 -0.77 3.72
CA ILE A 24 8.77 -0.10 2.48
C ILE A 24 9.15 1.36 2.75
N LEU A 25 8.37 2.07 3.58
CA LEU A 25 8.67 3.45 3.97
C LEU A 25 10.00 3.57 4.70
N LYS A 26 10.26 2.69 5.68
CA LYS A 26 11.51 2.65 6.45
C LYS A 26 12.70 2.37 5.53
N GLY A 27 12.57 1.41 4.61
CA GLY A 27 13.59 1.12 3.61
C GLY A 27 13.89 2.30 2.68
N ILE A 28 12.86 2.98 2.15
CA ILE A 28 13.04 4.18 1.31
C ILE A 28 13.79 5.27 2.09
N LYS A 29 13.39 5.53 3.35
CA LYS A 29 14.05 6.52 4.20
C LYS A 29 15.52 6.19 4.44
N GLN A 30 15.84 4.94 4.77
CA GLN A 30 17.22 4.51 5.02
C GLN A 30 18.11 4.65 3.77
N ILE A 31 17.59 4.34 2.59
CA ILE A 31 18.35 4.40 1.33
C ILE A 31 18.53 5.85 0.85
N THR A 32 17.48 6.66 0.95
CA THR A 32 17.48 8.03 0.39
C THR A 32 17.94 9.10 1.37
N GLY A 33 17.88 8.82 2.68
CA GLY A 33 18.11 9.79 3.74
C GLY A 33 16.96 10.78 3.95
N SER A 34 15.90 10.71 3.15
CA SER A 34 14.74 11.62 3.19
C SER A 34 13.50 10.91 3.69
N GLU A 35 12.67 11.62 4.46
CA GLU A 35 11.35 11.10 4.86
C GLU A 35 10.41 11.09 3.64
N PRO A 36 9.87 9.94 3.22
CA PRO A 36 8.85 9.90 2.18
C PRO A 36 7.54 10.46 2.72
N GLU A 37 6.85 11.25 1.91
CA GLU A 37 5.48 11.63 2.23
C GLU A 37 4.56 10.41 2.04
N TYR A 38 3.86 10.02 3.10
CA TYR A 38 3.02 8.83 3.11
C TYR A 38 1.55 9.17 3.16
N TYR A 39 0.79 8.44 2.33
CA TYR A 39 -0.63 8.60 2.15
C TYR A 39 -1.31 7.23 2.20
N LEU A 40 -2.19 7.02 3.19
CA LEU A 40 -3.06 5.85 3.20
C LEU A 40 -4.21 6.08 2.20
N GLY A 41 -4.09 5.51 1.01
CA GLY A 41 -5.08 5.66 -0.06
C GLY A 41 -6.36 4.87 0.20
N THR A 42 -6.21 3.55 0.27
CA THR A 42 -7.28 2.63 0.64
C THR A 42 -6.77 1.63 1.68
N ASP A 43 -7.64 1.14 2.56
CA ASP A 43 -7.29 -0.04 3.35
C ASP A 43 -7.43 -1.34 2.54
N ILE A 44 -7.03 -2.44 3.18
CA ILE A 44 -7.05 -3.78 2.59
C ILE A 44 -8.46 -4.32 2.30
N GLN A 45 -9.50 -3.67 2.85
CA GLN A 45 -10.91 -3.97 2.59
C GLN A 45 -11.46 -3.09 1.45
N GLY A 46 -10.63 -2.23 0.87
CA GLY A 46 -11.00 -1.32 -0.21
C GLY A 46 -11.73 -0.06 0.26
N LYS A 47 -11.73 0.27 1.56
CA LYS A 47 -12.26 1.56 2.01
C LYS A 47 -11.25 2.66 1.68
N GLU A 48 -11.74 3.72 1.05
CA GLU A 48 -10.95 4.89 0.65
C GLU A 48 -10.82 5.87 1.83
N TYR A 49 -9.62 6.39 2.07
CA TYR A 49 -9.31 7.32 3.17
C TYR A 49 -8.79 8.67 2.71
N ILE A 50 -8.80 8.93 1.40
CA ILE A 50 -7.96 9.97 0.84
C ILE A 50 -8.69 10.96 -0.05
N ASP A 51 -8.27 12.23 0.03
CA ASP A 51 -8.66 13.26 -0.91
C ASP A 51 -7.73 13.23 -2.13
N ILE A 52 -8.29 12.83 -3.27
CA ILE A 52 -7.58 12.77 -4.55
C ILE A 52 -6.93 14.11 -4.89
N LYS A 53 -7.56 15.25 -4.59
CA LYS A 53 -6.98 16.57 -4.92
C LYS A 53 -5.69 16.83 -4.14
N ALA A 54 -5.67 16.48 -2.86
CA ALA A 54 -4.48 16.64 -2.02
C ALA A 54 -3.32 15.75 -2.52
N ILE A 55 -3.62 14.51 -2.91
CA ILE A 55 -2.60 13.61 -3.49
C ILE A 55 -2.04 14.17 -4.78
N VAL A 56 -2.91 14.67 -5.68
CA VAL A 56 -2.46 15.20 -6.96
C VAL A 56 -1.50 16.37 -6.75
N GLN A 57 -1.79 17.27 -5.80
CA GLN A 57 -0.89 18.36 -5.44
C GLN A 57 0.44 17.86 -4.87
N ALA A 58 0.42 16.85 -4.00
CA ALA A 58 1.65 16.25 -3.47
C ALA A 58 2.47 15.54 -4.58
N ALA A 59 1.79 14.81 -5.45
CA ALA A 59 2.37 14.10 -6.59
C ALA A 59 3.05 15.06 -7.59
N GLU A 60 2.48 16.25 -7.81
CA GLU A 60 3.10 17.30 -8.63
C GLU A 60 4.44 17.78 -8.07
N GLN A 61 4.61 17.78 -6.74
CA GLN A 61 5.86 18.17 -6.08
C GLN A 61 6.85 16.99 -5.93
N ALA A 62 6.35 15.75 -5.95
CA ALA A 62 7.18 14.56 -5.78
C ALA A 62 8.14 14.33 -6.96
N ASN A 63 9.30 13.73 -6.69
CA ASN A 63 10.22 13.28 -7.74
C ASN A 63 9.80 11.93 -8.34
N LYS A 64 9.16 11.08 -7.53
CA LYS A 64 8.67 9.74 -7.88
C LYS A 64 7.44 9.44 -7.05
N ILE A 65 6.53 8.65 -7.61
CA ILE A 65 5.33 8.18 -6.91
C ILE A 65 5.48 6.66 -6.75
N VAL A 66 5.26 6.15 -5.54
CA VAL A 66 5.33 4.72 -5.23
C VAL A 66 3.96 4.28 -4.71
N PHE A 67 3.36 3.30 -5.39
CA PHE A 67 2.14 2.64 -4.94
C PHE A 67 2.48 1.30 -4.31
N GLY A 68 2.07 1.10 -3.05
CA GLY A 68 2.00 -0.23 -2.44
C GLY A 68 0.58 -0.77 -2.58
N LEU A 69 0.41 -1.82 -3.38
CA LEU A 69 -0.88 -2.47 -3.66
C LEU A 69 -0.81 -3.93 -3.24
N GLY A 70 -1.93 -4.55 -2.92
CA GLY A 70 -1.92 -5.94 -2.48
C GLY A 70 -3.22 -6.40 -1.82
N GLU A 71 -3.12 -7.57 -1.19
CA GLU A 71 -4.19 -8.19 -0.42
C GLU A 71 -3.70 -8.54 0.98
N ASN A 72 -4.64 -8.79 1.91
CA ASN A 72 -4.25 -9.16 3.26
C ASN A 72 -3.57 -10.53 3.23
N SER A 73 -2.76 -10.79 4.24
CA SER A 73 -2.18 -12.11 4.44
C SER A 73 -3.26 -13.13 4.80
N TYR A 74 -3.34 -14.22 4.04
CA TYR A 74 -4.24 -15.34 4.26
C TYR A 74 -3.56 -16.67 3.91
N ALA A 75 -4.03 -17.76 4.49
CA ALA A 75 -3.45 -19.08 4.23
C ALA A 75 -4.52 -20.18 4.12
N LYS A 76 -4.18 -21.24 3.36
CA LYS A 76 -4.99 -22.46 3.18
C LYS A 76 -6.36 -22.14 2.57
N GLU A 77 -7.42 -22.81 3.02
CA GLU A 77 -8.75 -22.70 2.39
C GLU A 77 -9.34 -21.29 2.44
N PHE A 78 -8.95 -20.47 3.43
CA PHE A 78 -9.35 -19.06 3.53
C PHE A 78 -8.68 -18.16 2.47
N GLY A 79 -7.65 -18.66 1.79
CA GLY A 79 -6.98 -17.96 0.70
C GLY A 79 -7.47 -18.31 -0.70
N ASN A 80 -8.46 -19.21 -0.81
CA ASN A 80 -9.05 -19.53 -2.11
C ASN A 80 -9.89 -18.35 -2.60
N ILE A 81 -9.37 -17.64 -3.60
CA ILE A 81 -10.05 -16.51 -4.24
C ILE A 81 -10.60 -16.93 -5.61
N GLY A 82 -11.84 -16.52 -5.91
CA GLY A 82 -12.47 -16.76 -7.21
C GLY A 82 -12.15 -15.70 -8.27
N ASN A 83 -11.41 -14.66 -7.89
CA ASN A 83 -11.05 -13.52 -8.74
C ASN A 83 -9.64 -13.06 -8.39
N LEU A 84 -8.77 -12.96 -9.40
CA LEU A 84 -7.38 -12.49 -9.27
C LEU A 84 -7.23 -10.98 -9.46
N THR A 85 -8.35 -10.26 -9.58
CA THR A 85 -8.37 -8.80 -9.71
C THR A 85 -8.19 -8.19 -8.32
N LEU A 86 -7.22 -7.29 -8.17
CA LEU A 86 -7.07 -6.49 -6.96
C LEU A 86 -8.37 -5.73 -6.62
N PRO A 87 -8.56 -5.34 -5.35
CA PRO A 87 -9.70 -4.53 -4.95
C PRO A 87 -9.90 -3.32 -5.88
N ALA A 88 -11.09 -3.17 -6.45
CA ALA A 88 -11.37 -2.16 -7.48
C ALA A 88 -11.00 -0.72 -7.03
N LYS A 89 -11.12 -0.43 -5.74
CA LYS A 89 -10.76 0.87 -5.17
C LYS A 89 -9.26 1.16 -5.18
N GLN A 90 -8.41 0.13 -5.06
CA GLN A 90 -6.96 0.28 -5.27
C GLN A 90 -6.67 0.63 -6.74
N LEU A 91 -7.33 -0.05 -7.68
CA LEU A 91 -7.16 0.20 -9.11
C LEU A 91 -7.65 1.59 -9.53
N ASP A 92 -8.84 2.00 -9.06
CA ASP A 92 -9.42 3.32 -9.32
C ASP A 92 -8.50 4.44 -8.82
N LEU A 93 -7.92 4.28 -7.63
CA LEU A 93 -7.01 5.26 -7.04
C LEU A 93 -5.75 5.44 -7.90
N VAL A 94 -5.12 4.34 -8.31
CA VAL A 94 -3.92 4.39 -9.16
C VAL A 94 -4.23 5.03 -10.50
N SER A 95 -5.33 4.66 -11.15
CA SER A 95 -5.73 5.25 -12.43
C SER A 95 -5.93 6.76 -12.34
N LYS A 96 -6.69 7.24 -11.34
CA LYS A 96 -6.92 8.68 -11.13
C LYS A 96 -5.63 9.47 -10.92
N ILE A 97 -4.70 8.93 -10.12
CA ILE A 97 -3.44 9.62 -9.85
C ILE A 97 -2.52 9.55 -11.07
N ALA A 98 -2.45 8.42 -11.78
CA ALA A 98 -1.64 8.30 -12.98
C ALA A 98 -2.10 9.25 -14.10
N GLU A 99 -3.43 9.43 -14.25
CA GLU A 99 -4.02 10.40 -15.17
C GLU A 99 -3.77 11.86 -14.78
N ALA A 100 -3.68 12.16 -13.48
CA ALA A 100 -3.44 13.52 -12.99
C ALA A 100 -1.95 13.88 -12.93
N ALA A 101 -1.07 12.92 -12.66
CA ALA A 101 0.36 13.08 -12.49
C ALA A 101 1.17 12.59 -13.71
N LEU A 102 0.69 12.87 -14.93
CA LEU A 102 1.17 12.32 -16.21
C LEU A 102 2.70 12.39 -16.44
N ASN A 103 3.39 13.30 -15.78
CA ASN A 103 4.81 13.57 -16.00
C ASN A 103 5.73 13.03 -14.90
N LYS A 104 5.21 12.23 -13.96
CA LYS A 104 5.98 11.70 -12.83
C LYS A 104 6.28 10.21 -13.02
N PRO A 105 7.51 9.75 -12.75
CA PRO A 105 7.81 8.32 -12.70
C PRO A 105 6.97 7.63 -11.62
N ILE A 106 6.23 6.61 -12.02
CA ILE A 106 5.40 5.79 -11.13
C ILE A 106 6.07 4.41 -10.97
N VAL A 107 6.16 3.95 -9.72
CA VAL A 107 6.57 2.60 -9.35
C VAL A 107 5.41 1.92 -8.64
N ILE A 108 5.06 0.72 -9.08
CA ILE A 108 4.06 -0.12 -8.41
C ILE A 108 4.80 -1.27 -7.73
N ILE A 109 4.53 -1.46 -6.45
CA ILE A 109 4.98 -2.59 -5.66
C ILE A 109 3.73 -3.39 -5.30
N LEU A 110 3.67 -4.63 -5.80
CA LEU A 110 2.68 -5.62 -5.40
C LEU A 110 3.21 -6.36 -4.17
N VAL A 111 2.48 -6.26 -3.06
CA VAL A 111 2.85 -6.76 -1.73
C VAL A 111 1.86 -7.80 -1.26
#